data_AF-A0AAJ2KZ28-F1
#
_entry.id   AF-A0AAJ2KZ28-F1
#
_cell.length_a   1.000
_cell.length_b   1.000
_cell.length_c   1.000
_cell.angle_alpha   90.00
_cell.angle_beta   90.00
_cell.angle_gamma   90.00
#
_symmetry.space_group_name_H-M   'P 1'
#
loop_
_entity.id
_entity.type
_entity.pdbx_description
1 polymer ?
#
loop_
_entity_poly.entity_id
_entity_poly.type
_entity_poly.pdbx_seq_one_letter_code
_entity_poly.pdbx_strand_id
1 'polypeptide(L)'
;MKPSYEELEQQLEELHRALRAETTAHENLQMQVEKLAAENAGLNKYITQSCYVFDGEQHEISDAYICATDGGIPETPATDAFLDDLREQAHKEGAHFVANRMLAAWEAGFIDDTAKNASDIARMILTSTEFMADAPEGDFDRSFADGVLEDIAVQLRKGVQS
;
A
#
# COMPACT_ATOMS: atom_id res chain seq x y z
N MET A 1 -22.01 -8.18 37.07
CA MET A 1 -22.45 -9.59 36.97
C MET A 1 -21.20 -10.42 36.72
N LYS A 2 -21.04 -11.58 37.37
CA LYS A 2 -19.92 -12.48 37.01
C LYS A 2 -20.27 -13.17 35.68
N PRO A 3 -19.31 -13.34 34.76
CA PRO A 3 -19.59 -14.01 33.51
C PRO A 3 -20.06 -15.45 33.75
N SER A 4 -20.97 -15.91 32.92
CA SER A 4 -21.47 -17.29 32.94
C SER A 4 -20.37 -18.26 32.48
N TYR A 5 -20.55 -19.54 32.77
CA TYR A 5 -19.62 -20.57 32.30
C TYR A 5 -19.55 -20.63 30.75
N GLU A 6 -20.69 -20.46 30.09
CA GLU A 6 -20.80 -20.43 28.62
C GLU A 6 -20.10 -19.19 28.03
N GLU A 7 -20.21 -18.03 28.67
CA GLU A 7 -19.49 -16.81 28.28
C GLU A 7 -17.97 -16.99 28.41
N LEU A 8 -17.51 -17.71 29.45
CA LEU A 8 -16.09 -18.02 29.64
C LEU A 8 -15.57 -19.00 28.59
N GLU A 9 -16.34 -20.02 28.21
CA GLU A 9 -15.97 -20.94 27.12
C GLU A 9 -15.87 -20.20 25.78
N GLN A 10 -16.82 -19.32 25.48
CA GLN A 10 -16.78 -18.50 24.27
C GLN A 10 -15.55 -17.59 24.23
N GLN A 11 -15.24 -16.92 25.35
CA GLN A 11 -14.04 -16.07 25.46
C GLN A 11 -12.74 -16.89 25.29
N LEU A 12 -12.69 -18.10 25.85
CA LEU A 12 -11.52 -18.98 25.72
C LEU A 12 -11.31 -19.42 24.27
N GLU A 13 -12.38 -19.75 23.54
CA GLU A 13 -12.29 -20.06 22.12
C GLU A 13 -11.80 -18.87 21.29
N GLU A 14 -12.33 -17.67 21.56
CA GLU A 14 -11.95 -16.45 20.86
C GLU A 14 -10.47 -16.11 21.09
N LEU A 15 -10.01 -16.21 22.35
CA LEU A 15 -8.59 -16.03 22.69
C LEU A 15 -7.70 -17.06 22.00
N HIS A 16 -8.12 -18.33 21.92
CA HIS A 16 -7.36 -19.35 21.19
C HIS A 16 -7.29 -19.06 19.69
N ARG A 17 -8.37 -18.53 19.09
CA ARG A 17 -8.36 -18.12 17.68
C ARG A 17 -7.44 -16.92 17.46
N ALA A 18 -7.53 -15.90 18.31
CA ALA A 18 -6.67 -14.73 18.26
C ALA A 18 -5.19 -15.10 18.42
N LEU A 19 -4.87 -15.94 19.41
CA LEU A 19 -3.50 -16.42 19.63
C LEU A 19 -2.95 -17.18 18.42
N ARG A 20 -3.76 -18.02 17.77
CA ARG A 20 -3.33 -18.72 16.54
C ARG A 20 -3.04 -17.73 15.41
N ALA A 21 -3.90 -16.73 15.23
CA ALA A 21 -3.70 -15.71 14.21
C ALA A 21 -2.40 -14.91 14.45
N GLU A 22 -2.15 -14.48 15.69
CA GLU A 22 -0.93 -13.78 16.09
C GLU A 22 0.33 -14.63 15.89
N THR A 23 0.29 -15.92 16.26
CA THR A 23 1.42 -16.83 16.02
C THR A 23 1.74 -16.94 14.54
N THR A 24 0.74 -17.13 13.68
CA THR A 24 0.95 -17.19 12.23
C THR A 24 1.49 -15.86 11.68
N ALA A 25 1.00 -14.72 12.17
CA ALA A 25 1.50 -13.41 11.77
C ALA A 25 2.98 -13.23 12.18
N HIS A 26 3.34 -13.65 13.39
CA HIS A 26 4.71 -13.60 13.89
C HIS A 26 5.66 -14.47 13.05
N GLU A 27 5.27 -15.71 12.74
CA GLU A 27 6.04 -16.62 11.90
C GLU A 27 6.28 -16.02 10.50
N ASN A 28 5.24 -15.42 9.90
CA ASN A 28 5.36 -14.76 8.61
C ASN A 28 6.32 -13.56 8.63
N LEU A 29 6.21 -12.69 9.65
CA LEU A 29 7.12 -11.55 9.81
C LEU A 29 8.55 -12.01 10.04
N GLN A 30 8.76 -13.04 10.85
CA GLN A 30 10.09 -13.60 11.08
C GLN A 30 10.72 -14.09 9.78
N MET A 31 9.96 -14.82 8.95
CA MET A 31 10.44 -15.26 7.63
C MET A 31 10.80 -14.09 6.70
N GLN A 32 10.01 -13.01 6.70
CA GLN A 32 10.33 -11.82 5.89
C GLN A 32 11.62 -11.15 6.37
N VAL A 33 11.79 -10.98 7.69
CA VAL A 33 13.00 -10.39 8.28
C VAL A 33 14.24 -11.23 7.96
N GLU A 34 14.14 -12.56 8.04
CA GLU A 34 15.25 -13.45 7.69
C GLU A 34 15.67 -13.33 6.22
N LYS A 35 14.69 -13.23 5.30
CA LYS A 35 14.97 -13.00 3.87
C LYS A 35 15.65 -11.65 3.62
N LEU A 36 15.13 -10.58 4.20
CA LEU A 36 15.72 -9.23 4.10
C LEU A 36 17.12 -9.17 4.72
N ALA A 37 17.35 -9.86 5.83
CA ALA A 37 18.67 -9.93 6.46
C ALA A 37 19.68 -10.68 5.58
N ALA A 38 19.28 -11.79 4.96
CA ALA A 38 20.13 -12.54 4.02
C ALA A 38 20.50 -11.71 2.79
N GLU A 39 19.52 -10.99 2.22
CA GLU A 39 19.73 -10.06 1.10
C GLU A 39 20.71 -8.93 1.48
N ASN A 40 20.49 -8.28 2.62
CA ASN A 40 21.38 -7.24 3.15
C ASN A 40 22.82 -7.76 3.36
N ALA A 41 22.99 -8.99 3.84
CA ALA A 41 24.31 -9.59 3.97
C ALA A 41 24.99 -9.78 2.60
N GLY A 42 24.24 -10.18 1.58
CA GLY A 42 24.70 -10.28 0.19
C GLY A 42 25.13 -8.93 -0.39
N LEU A 43 24.31 -7.89 -0.22
CA LEU A 43 24.61 -6.53 -0.66
C LEU A 43 25.85 -5.97 0.03
N ASN A 44 25.98 -6.12 1.35
CA ASN A 44 27.17 -5.70 2.09
C ASN A 44 28.45 -6.38 1.59
N LYS A 45 28.37 -7.67 1.25
CA LYS A 45 29.48 -8.40 0.65
C LYS A 45 29.83 -7.86 -0.74
N TYR A 46 28.83 -7.58 -1.57
CA TYR A 46 29.05 -6.97 -2.88
C TYR A 46 29.73 -5.60 -2.77
N ILE A 47 29.23 -4.73 -1.89
CA ILE A 47 29.79 -3.40 -1.66
C ILE A 47 31.27 -3.49 -1.26
N THR A 48 31.61 -4.40 -0.35
CA THR A 48 32.98 -4.50 0.18
C THR A 48 33.96 -5.19 -0.76
N GLN A 49 33.50 -6.09 -1.62
CA GLN A 49 34.39 -6.96 -2.41
C GLN A 49 34.36 -6.67 -3.92
N SER A 50 33.30 -6.03 -4.42
CA SER A 50 33.00 -5.95 -5.86
C SER A 50 32.60 -4.55 -6.33
N CYS A 51 32.22 -3.64 -5.42
CA CYS A 51 31.85 -2.26 -5.77
C CYS A 51 33.07 -1.33 -5.68
N TYR A 52 33.43 -0.71 -6.81
CA TYR A 52 34.53 0.26 -6.90
C TYR A 52 33.97 1.63 -7.28
N VAL A 53 34.09 2.62 -6.38
CA VAL A 53 33.64 4.00 -6.60
C VAL A 53 34.84 4.88 -6.96
N PHE A 54 34.74 5.65 -8.04
CA PHE A 54 35.79 6.57 -8.50
C PHE A 54 35.34 8.03 -8.32
N ASP A 55 36.13 8.84 -7.61
CA ASP A 55 35.83 10.23 -7.21
C ASP A 55 36.73 11.26 -7.94
N GLY A 56 37.07 11.01 -9.22
CA GLY A 56 38.11 11.78 -9.92
C GLY A 56 37.62 12.87 -10.88
N GLU A 57 38.17 14.08 -10.75
CA GLU A 57 38.14 15.14 -11.78
C GLU A 57 39.17 14.87 -12.89
N GLN A 58 39.04 13.82 -13.70
CA GLN A 58 39.94 13.63 -14.86
C GLN A 58 39.18 13.14 -16.11
N HIS A 59 39.46 13.82 -17.22
CA HIS A 59 38.93 13.63 -18.58
C HIS A 59 39.39 12.34 -19.28
N GLU A 60 39.85 11.33 -18.54
CA GLU A 60 40.17 9.99 -19.08
C GLU A 60 39.31 8.94 -18.39
N ILE A 61 37.99 9.05 -18.64
CA ILE A 61 37.06 7.96 -18.35
C ILE A 61 37.42 6.85 -19.33
N SER A 62 38.03 5.78 -18.82
CA SER A 62 38.19 4.53 -19.57
C SER A 62 36.83 4.02 -20.01
N ASP A 63 36.74 3.63 -21.26
CA ASP A 63 35.64 2.97 -21.97
C ASP A 63 35.21 1.61 -21.35
N ALA A 64 35.82 1.23 -20.22
CA ALA A 64 35.47 0.06 -19.40
C ALA A 64 34.51 0.36 -18.23
N TYR A 65 33.89 1.56 -18.15
CA TYR A 65 32.84 1.81 -17.17
C TYR A 65 31.58 1.01 -17.52
N ILE A 66 31.44 -0.14 -16.88
CA ILE A 66 30.22 -0.94 -16.89
C ILE A 66 29.32 -0.37 -15.78
N CYS A 67 28.08 0.00 -16.12
CA CYS A 67 27.12 0.45 -15.12
C CYS A 67 26.98 -0.63 -14.04
N ALA A 68 26.74 -0.28 -12.78
CA ALA A 68 26.55 -1.27 -11.70
C ALA A 68 25.47 -2.32 -12.04
N THR A 69 24.45 -1.93 -12.83
CA THR A 69 23.44 -2.84 -13.37
C THR A 69 24.02 -3.87 -14.35
N ASP A 70 24.91 -3.44 -15.23
CA ASP A 70 25.59 -4.31 -16.21
C ASP A 70 26.76 -5.08 -15.56
N GLY A 71 27.22 -4.61 -14.39
CA GLY A 71 28.30 -5.18 -13.58
C GLY A 71 27.86 -6.27 -12.60
N GLY A 72 26.62 -6.75 -12.72
CA GLY A 72 26.11 -7.87 -11.92
C GLY A 72 25.84 -7.52 -10.45
N ILE A 73 25.28 -6.34 -10.18
CA ILE A 73 24.73 -6.02 -8.86
C ILE A 73 23.71 -7.11 -8.44
N PRO A 74 23.73 -7.58 -7.18
CA PRO A 74 22.73 -8.53 -6.71
C PRO A 74 21.32 -7.93 -6.81
N GLU A 75 20.36 -8.72 -7.30
CA GLU A 75 18.94 -8.38 -7.25
C GLU A 75 18.44 -8.34 -5.80
N THR A 76 17.33 -7.62 -5.57
CA THR A 76 16.73 -7.41 -4.24
C THR A 76 15.28 -7.90 -4.12
N PRO A 77 15.00 -9.17 -4.45
CA PRO A 77 13.62 -9.68 -4.51
C PRO A 77 12.91 -9.71 -3.15
N ALA A 78 13.65 -9.80 -2.03
CA ALA A 78 13.04 -9.74 -0.71
C ALA A 78 12.58 -8.31 -0.38
N THR A 79 13.38 -7.32 -0.77
CA THR A 79 12.99 -5.91 -0.67
C THR A 79 11.81 -5.59 -1.57
N ASP A 80 11.81 -6.07 -2.82
CA ASP A 80 10.71 -5.83 -3.77
C ASP A 80 9.39 -6.41 -3.24
N ALA A 81 9.39 -7.66 -2.78
CA ALA A 81 8.21 -8.27 -2.17
C ALA A 81 7.70 -7.52 -0.93
N PHE A 82 8.62 -7.05 -0.08
CA PHE A 82 8.25 -6.24 1.09
C PHE A 82 7.63 -4.89 0.70
N LEU A 83 8.17 -4.23 -0.34
CA LEU A 83 7.62 -2.98 -0.84
C LEU A 83 6.26 -3.17 -1.49
N ASP A 84 6.03 -4.29 -2.17
CA ASP A 84 4.73 -4.62 -2.76
C ASP A 84 3.67 -4.88 -1.68
N ASP A 85 4.01 -5.67 -0.65
CA ASP A 85 3.14 -5.87 0.53
C ASP A 85 2.78 -4.53 1.21
N LEU A 86 3.77 -3.65 1.38
CA LEU A 86 3.57 -2.31 1.96
C LEU A 86 2.67 -1.43 1.09
N ARG A 87 2.87 -1.44 -0.24
CA ARG A 87 2.02 -0.69 -1.17
C ARG A 87 0.59 -1.20 -1.14
N GLU A 88 0.39 -2.52 -1.13
CA GLU A 88 -0.94 -3.11 -1.01
C GLU A 88 -1.66 -2.64 0.26
N GLN A 89 -0.97 -2.67 1.41
CA GLN A 89 -1.51 -2.16 2.66
C GLN A 89 -1.84 -0.67 2.58
N ALA A 90 -0.93 0.15 2.05
CA ALA A 90 -1.14 1.58 1.89
C ALA A 90 -2.34 1.89 0.98
N HIS A 91 -2.57 1.12 -0.08
CA HIS A 91 -3.74 1.27 -0.94
C HIS A 91 -5.04 0.97 -0.19
N LYS A 92 -5.07 -0.11 0.61
CA LYS A 92 -6.22 -0.46 1.44
C LYS A 92 -6.52 0.61 2.49
N GLU A 93 -5.50 1.09 3.18
CA GLU A 93 -5.62 2.20 4.14
C GLU A 93 -6.09 3.49 3.47
N GLY A 94 -5.63 3.78 2.25
CA GLY A 94 -6.11 4.90 1.44
C GLY A 94 -7.61 4.82 1.17
N ALA A 95 -8.13 3.65 0.75
CA ALA A 95 -9.56 3.46 0.55
C ALA A 95 -10.36 3.62 1.85
N HIS A 96 -9.87 3.08 2.97
CA HIS A 96 -10.50 3.30 4.29
C HIS A 96 -10.55 4.78 4.65
N PHE A 97 -9.45 5.51 4.43
CA PHE A 97 -9.38 6.94 4.69
C PHE A 97 -10.41 7.72 3.86
N VAL A 98 -10.52 7.42 2.56
CA VAL A 98 -11.48 8.07 1.66
C VAL A 98 -12.92 7.77 2.06
N ALA A 99 -13.25 6.51 2.34
CA ALA A 99 -14.59 6.13 2.81
C ALA A 99 -14.96 6.86 4.11
N ASN A 100 -14.03 6.92 5.07
CA ASN A 100 -14.23 7.62 6.34
C ASN A 100 -14.40 9.14 6.16
N ARG A 101 -13.63 9.77 5.27
CA ARG A 101 -13.78 11.19 4.95
C ARG A 101 -15.08 11.50 4.23
N MET A 102 -15.49 10.64 3.30
CA MET A 102 -16.74 10.76 2.56
C MET A 102 -17.96 10.66 3.49
N LEU A 103 -17.99 9.66 4.38
CA LEU A 103 -19.06 9.53 5.38
C LEU A 103 -19.10 10.70 6.37
N ALA A 104 -17.94 11.19 6.81
CA ALA A 104 -17.86 12.37 7.67
C ALA A 104 -18.37 13.64 6.96
N ALA A 105 -18.13 13.80 5.66
CA ALA A 105 -18.65 14.91 4.88
C ALA A 105 -20.18 14.86 4.74
N TRP A 106 -20.75 13.66 4.60
CA TRP A 106 -22.20 13.45 4.64
C TRP A 106 -22.79 13.77 6.02
N GLU A 107 -22.20 13.25 7.10
CA GLU A 107 -22.65 13.51 8.48
C GLU A 107 -22.62 15.01 8.83
N ALA A 108 -21.62 15.73 8.33
CA ALA A 108 -21.49 17.17 8.51
C ALA A 108 -22.37 18.02 7.57
N GLY A 109 -23.12 17.39 6.64
CA GLY A 109 -24.02 18.08 5.71
C GLY A 109 -23.34 18.76 4.51
N PHE A 110 -22.08 18.45 4.22
CA PHE A 110 -21.40 18.92 2.99
C PHE A 110 -21.84 18.13 1.75
N ILE A 111 -22.27 16.88 1.93
CA ILE A 111 -22.87 16.05 0.89
C ILE A 111 -24.37 15.97 1.16
N ASP A 112 -25.17 16.64 0.30
CA ASP A 112 -26.63 16.61 0.36
C ASP A 112 -27.18 15.40 -0.41
N ASP A 113 -27.15 14.23 0.23
CA ASP A 113 -27.67 12.97 -0.31
C ASP A 113 -28.30 12.11 0.79
N THR A 114 -29.01 11.06 0.40
CA THR A 114 -29.64 10.11 1.31
C THR A 114 -28.62 9.23 2.05
N ALA A 115 -28.95 8.82 3.27
CA ALA A 115 -28.13 7.87 4.05
C ALA A 115 -27.86 6.56 3.27
N LYS A 116 -28.83 6.12 2.47
CA LYS A 116 -28.68 4.93 1.61
C LYS A 116 -27.59 5.14 0.57
N ASN A 117 -27.63 6.25 -0.18
CA ASN A 117 -26.62 6.54 -1.20
C ASN A 117 -25.23 6.73 -0.58
N ALA A 118 -25.15 7.44 0.56
CA ALA A 118 -23.90 7.61 1.30
C ALA A 118 -23.30 6.25 1.72
N SER A 119 -24.14 5.36 2.27
CA SER A 119 -23.73 4.01 2.65
C SER A 119 -23.34 3.14 1.46
N ASP A 120 -24.05 3.23 0.34
CA ASP A 120 -23.78 2.44 -0.86
C ASP A 120 -22.42 2.85 -1.47
N ILE A 121 -22.11 4.14 -1.54
CA ILE A 121 -20.81 4.65 -2.02
C ILE A 121 -19.68 4.26 -1.06
N ALA A 122 -19.86 4.45 0.24
CA ALA A 122 -18.83 4.08 1.22
C ALA A 122 -18.52 2.58 1.16
N ARG A 123 -19.55 1.74 1.05
CA ARG A 123 -19.38 0.30 0.88
C ARG A 123 -18.68 -0.04 -0.44
N MET A 124 -19.02 0.63 -1.53
CA MET A 124 -18.33 0.46 -2.82
C MET A 124 -16.83 0.76 -2.69
N ILE A 125 -16.45 1.84 -1.99
CA ILE A 125 -15.04 2.19 -1.74
C ILE A 125 -14.37 1.11 -0.87
N LEU A 126 -15.00 0.67 0.22
CA LEU A 126 -14.42 -0.34 1.12
C LEU A 126 -14.25 -1.69 0.40
N THR A 127 -15.25 -2.15 -0.34
CA THR A 127 -15.19 -3.41 -1.10
C THR A 127 -14.20 -3.32 -2.27
N SER A 128 -13.86 -2.13 -2.77
CA SER A 128 -12.81 -2.00 -3.81
C SER A 128 -11.45 -2.55 -3.37
N THR A 129 -11.16 -2.59 -2.06
CA THR A 129 -9.93 -3.17 -1.50
C THR A 129 -9.75 -4.66 -1.82
N GLU A 130 -10.83 -5.38 -2.12
CA GLU A 130 -10.80 -6.80 -2.48
C GLU A 130 -10.28 -7.03 -3.91
N PHE A 131 -10.26 -5.99 -4.75
CA PHE A 131 -9.87 -6.06 -6.16
C PHE A 131 -8.58 -5.30 -6.47
N MET A 132 -7.97 -4.64 -5.48
CA MET A 132 -6.79 -3.80 -5.68
C MET A 132 -5.55 -4.56 -6.15
N ALA A 133 -5.43 -5.85 -5.82
CA ALA A 133 -4.30 -6.68 -6.26
C ALA A 133 -4.29 -6.90 -7.78
N ASP A 134 -5.47 -6.87 -8.42
CA ASP A 134 -5.66 -7.06 -9.85
C ASP A 134 -6.05 -5.76 -10.57
N ALA A 135 -5.81 -4.60 -9.94
CA ALA A 135 -6.18 -3.31 -10.48
C ALA A 135 -5.43 -3.03 -11.81
N PRO A 136 -6.13 -2.53 -12.85
CA PRO A 136 -5.50 -2.08 -14.08
C PRO A 136 -4.39 -1.03 -13.86
N GLU A 137 -3.42 -1.02 -14.77
CA GLU A 137 -2.39 0.02 -14.78
C GLU A 137 -3.05 1.41 -14.93
N GLY A 138 -2.75 2.30 -13.98
CA GLY A 138 -3.32 3.65 -13.93
C GLY A 138 -4.50 3.84 -12.96
N ASP A 139 -5.10 2.78 -12.41
CA ASP A 139 -6.22 2.93 -11.45
C ASP A 139 -5.81 3.63 -10.14
N PHE A 140 -4.51 3.66 -9.84
CA PHE A 140 -3.95 4.42 -8.71
C PHE A 140 -3.50 5.84 -9.09
N ASP A 141 -3.60 6.22 -10.36
CA ASP A 141 -3.28 7.56 -10.82
C ASP A 141 -4.49 8.51 -10.73
N ARG A 142 -4.21 9.82 -10.73
CA ARG A 142 -5.23 10.86 -10.56
C ARG A 142 -5.87 11.33 -11.86
N SER A 143 -5.43 10.84 -13.01
CA SER A 143 -5.80 11.36 -14.33
C SER A 143 -7.30 11.23 -14.61
N PHE A 144 -7.92 10.10 -14.25
CA PHE A 144 -9.37 9.93 -14.38
C PHE A 144 -10.13 10.96 -13.54
N ALA A 145 -9.76 11.11 -12.26
CA ALA A 145 -10.40 12.06 -11.37
C ALA A 145 -10.21 13.51 -11.84
N ASP A 146 -9.01 13.87 -12.27
CA ASP A 146 -8.71 15.20 -12.80
C ASP A 146 -9.54 15.52 -14.06
N GLY A 147 -9.69 14.56 -14.97
CA GLY A 147 -10.53 14.70 -16.16
C GLY A 147 -12.00 14.95 -15.81
N VAL A 148 -12.57 14.16 -14.89
CA VAL A 148 -13.95 14.34 -14.43
C VAL A 148 -14.14 15.70 -13.75
N LEU A 149 -13.18 16.15 -12.94
CA LEU A 149 -13.22 17.46 -12.29
C LEU A 149 -13.17 18.61 -13.30
N GLU A 150 -12.36 18.47 -14.37
CA GLU A 150 -12.32 19.46 -15.46
C GLU A 150 -13.67 19.54 -16.19
N ASP A 151 -14.28 18.41 -16.51
CA ASP A 151 -15.60 18.34 -17.14
C ASP A 151 -16.68 19.02 -16.29
N ILE A 152 -16.68 18.74 -14.97
CA ILE A 152 -17.59 19.41 -14.02
C ILE A 152 -17.36 20.92 -14.03
N ALA A 153 -16.11 21.37 -13.99
CA ALA A 153 -15.78 22.81 -14.04
C ALA A 153 -16.27 23.47 -15.34
N VAL A 154 -16.20 22.78 -16.47
CA VAL A 154 -16.77 23.25 -17.75
C VAL A 154 -18.29 23.37 -17.68
N GLN A 155 -18.98 22.38 -17.11
CA GLN A 155 -20.45 22.42 -16.96
C GLN A 155 -20.90 23.58 -16.08
N LEU A 156 -20.24 23.80 -14.94
CA LEU A 156 -20.55 24.91 -14.04
C LEU A 156 -20.38 26.28 -14.72
N ARG A 157 -19.33 26.47 -15.55
CA ARG A 157 -19.14 27.70 -16.32
C ARG A 157 -20.26 27.96 -17.34
N LYS A 158 -20.81 26.91 -17.96
CA LYS A 158 -21.92 27.03 -18.92
C LYS A 158 -23.27 27.28 -18.23
N GLY A 159 -23.50 26.68 -17.06
CA GLY A 159 -24.74 26.84 -16.29
C GLY A 159 -24.92 28.21 -15.64
N VAL A 160 -23.83 28.95 -15.41
CA VAL A 160 -23.85 30.33 -14.86
C VAL A 160 -24.20 31.40 -15.92
N GLN A 161 -24.22 31.03 -17.21
CA GLN A 161 -24.56 31.95 -18.32
C GLN A 161 -26.03 31.89 -18.79
N SER A 162 -26.92 31.22 -18.05
CA SER A 162 -28.38 31.23 -18.27
C SER A 162 -29.10 31.96 -17.13
#